data_AF-A0A2D9IRH0-F1
#
_entry.id   AF-A0A2D9IRH0-F1
#
_cell.length_a   1.000
_cell.length_b   1.000
_cell.length_c   1.000
_cell.angle_alpha   90.00
_cell.angle_beta   90.00
_cell.angle_gamma   90.00
#
_symmetry.space_group_name_H-M   'P 1'
#
loop_
_entity.id
_entity.type
_entity.pdbx_description
1 polymer ?
#
loop_
_entity_poly.entity_id
_entity_poly.type
_entity_poly.pdbx_seq_one_letter_code
_entity_poly.pdbx_strand_id
1 'polypeptide(L)'
;MTKIDANMSVNFFAVSIIFLNIIFFSASESFPDTNTWNNIVERNDLFFKKFTNTPFNGKIETYWPNGNLKETGIIKDGKKDKLWEYYYENGNPKEVEFFTNGLLNGIREQYGSGGQLNIRATYKDGKLDGPWIYIDPFDGWLYQKGQYKFGKKTGTWTFFTIFGEIEKTEMWQNGVKFFDSSNSESS
;
A
#
# COMPACT_ATOMS: atom_id res chain seq x y z
N MET A 1 20.39 18.67 11.41
CA MET A 1 20.06 17.37 12.05
C MET A 1 18.56 17.30 12.09
N THR A 2 17.96 16.45 11.26
CA THR A 2 16.50 16.42 11.07
C THR A 2 16.04 15.01 11.40
N LYS A 3 15.31 14.87 12.51
CA LYS A 3 14.18 13.93 12.49
C LYS A 3 13.32 14.29 11.28
N ILE A 4 12.64 13.32 10.69
CA ILE A 4 11.49 13.66 9.84
C ILE A 4 10.39 14.10 10.81
N ASP A 5 10.46 15.37 11.23
CA ASP A 5 9.45 15.98 12.07
C ASP A 5 8.14 15.97 11.29
N ALA A 6 7.09 15.40 11.88
CA ALA A 6 5.75 15.31 11.31
C ALA A 6 5.02 16.68 11.27
N ASN A 7 5.77 17.77 11.15
CA ASN A 7 5.32 19.17 11.12
C ASN A 7 6.00 19.92 9.98
N MET A 8 5.90 19.41 8.75
CA MET A 8 6.14 20.24 7.58
C MET A 8 4.95 21.20 7.43
N SER A 9 5.20 22.49 7.61
CA SER A 9 4.18 23.54 7.62
C SER A 9 3.51 23.71 6.25
N VAL A 10 2.39 23.01 6.06
CA VAL A 10 1.45 23.25 4.95
C VAL A 10 0.34 24.16 5.46
N ASN A 11 0.08 25.24 4.74
CA ASN A 11 -0.88 26.28 5.14
C ASN A 11 -2.26 25.69 5.46
N PHE A 12 -2.74 25.90 6.69
CA PHE A 12 -4.14 25.71 7.04
C PHE A 12 -4.99 26.76 6.32
N PHE A 13 -5.54 26.39 5.15
CA PHE A 13 -6.78 27.01 4.70
C PHE A 13 -7.88 26.56 5.67
N ALA A 14 -8.37 27.51 6.48
CA ALA A 14 -9.51 27.30 7.34
C ALA A 14 -10.76 27.02 6.49
N VAL A 15 -11.12 25.75 6.34
CA VAL A 15 -12.45 25.35 5.87
C VAL A 15 -13.32 25.18 7.10
N SER A 16 -14.19 26.16 7.32
CA SER A 16 -15.10 26.24 8.45
C SER A 16 -15.94 24.96 8.60
N ILE A 17 -15.95 24.37 9.79
CA ILE A 17 -16.93 23.34 10.16
C ILE A 17 -18.30 24.03 10.30
N ILE A 18 -19.06 24.05 9.21
CA ILE A 18 -20.47 24.41 9.23
C ILE A 18 -21.25 23.13 9.53
N PHE A 19 -21.70 22.98 10.78
CA PHE A 19 -22.76 22.04 11.12
C PHE A 19 -24.05 22.47 10.42
N LEU A 20 -24.33 21.88 9.26
CA LEU A 20 -25.63 22.02 8.61
C LEU A 20 -26.42 20.72 8.75
N ASN A 21 -27.34 20.72 9.71
CA ASN A 21 -28.47 19.79 9.68
C ASN A 21 -29.26 20.07 8.39
N ILE A 22 -29.41 19.07 7.50
CA ILE A 22 -30.51 19.07 6.54
C ILE A 22 -30.82 17.65 6.04
N ILE A 23 -32.07 17.25 6.33
CA ILE A 23 -32.94 16.32 5.60
C ILE A 23 -32.53 14.83 5.55
N PHE A 24 -33.38 14.02 6.18
CA PHE A 24 -33.55 12.60 5.88
C PHE A 24 -33.82 12.39 4.38
N PHE A 25 -32.79 12.05 3.62
CA PHE A 25 -32.97 11.33 2.37
C PHE A 25 -32.93 9.84 2.73
N SER A 26 -34.09 9.21 2.85
CA SER A 26 -34.18 7.75 2.92
C SER A 26 -33.93 7.16 1.53
N ALA A 27 -32.72 7.36 1.01
CA ALA A 27 -32.13 6.33 0.18
C ALA A 27 -32.13 5.09 1.06
N SER A 28 -32.79 4.02 0.59
CA SER A 28 -32.46 2.70 1.09
C SER A 28 -31.04 2.41 0.64
N GLU A 29 -30.07 2.81 1.45
CA GLU A 29 -28.74 2.24 1.38
C GLU A 29 -28.95 0.73 1.52
N SER A 30 -28.80 0.02 0.40
CA SER A 30 -28.68 -1.42 0.44
C SER A 30 -27.41 -1.69 1.24
N PHE A 31 -27.57 -2.00 2.52
CA PHE A 31 -26.48 -2.42 3.38
C PHE A 31 -25.65 -3.42 2.58
N PRO A 32 -24.33 -3.23 2.44
CA PRO A 32 -23.51 -4.13 1.67
C PRO A 32 -23.75 -5.54 2.20
N ASP A 33 -23.99 -6.50 1.30
CA ASP A 33 -24.12 -7.90 1.68
C ASP A 33 -22.82 -8.29 2.38
N THR A 34 -22.87 -8.38 3.72
CA THR A 34 -21.71 -8.61 4.59
C THR A 34 -21.06 -9.98 4.32
N ASN A 35 -21.67 -10.78 3.45
CA ASN A 35 -21.22 -12.06 2.96
C ASN A 35 -20.96 -12.05 1.44
N THR A 36 -20.65 -10.91 0.82
CA THR A 36 -20.34 -10.80 -0.62
C THR A 36 -19.33 -11.87 -1.09
N TRP A 37 -18.32 -12.17 -0.26
CA TRP A 37 -17.34 -13.23 -0.51
C TRP A 37 -17.92 -14.65 -0.57
N ASN A 38 -18.96 -14.97 0.20
CA ASN A 38 -19.58 -16.31 0.22
C ASN A 38 -20.23 -16.70 -1.12
N ASN A 39 -20.44 -15.71 -2.00
CA ASN A 39 -20.99 -15.82 -3.34
C ASN A 39 -19.91 -15.74 -4.45
N ILE A 40 -18.62 -15.74 -4.09
CA ILE A 40 -17.47 -15.66 -5.00
C ILE A 40 -16.64 -16.95 -4.89
N VAL A 41 -16.00 -17.34 -6.01
CA VAL A 41 -14.95 -18.36 -6.04
C VAL A 41 -13.76 -17.82 -6.84
N GLU A 42 -12.56 -18.00 -6.32
CA GLU A 42 -11.31 -17.68 -7.01
C GLU A 42 -10.79 -18.90 -7.79
N ARG A 43 -10.40 -18.70 -9.05
CA ARG A 43 -9.86 -19.72 -9.95
C ARG A 43 -8.82 -19.06 -10.88
N ASN A 44 -7.55 -19.44 -10.77
CA ASN A 44 -6.44 -18.89 -11.56
C ASN A 44 -6.36 -17.35 -11.48
N ASP A 45 -6.27 -16.80 -10.26
CA ASP A 45 -6.22 -15.36 -9.94
C ASP A 45 -7.43 -14.54 -10.47
N LEU A 46 -8.52 -15.23 -10.84
CA LEU A 46 -9.77 -14.64 -11.29
C LEU A 46 -10.94 -15.00 -10.37
N PHE A 47 -11.73 -13.99 -10.02
CA PHE A 47 -12.92 -14.08 -9.19
C PHE A 47 -14.17 -14.30 -10.04
N PHE A 48 -15.01 -15.26 -9.68
CA PHE A 48 -16.24 -15.60 -10.37
C PHE A 48 -17.42 -15.67 -9.42
N LYS A 49 -18.64 -15.44 -9.91
CA LYS A 49 -19.85 -15.76 -9.15
C LYS A 49 -19.94 -17.27 -8.94
N LYS A 50 -20.15 -17.69 -7.69
CA LYS A 50 -20.24 -19.09 -7.27
C LYS A 50 -21.26 -19.87 -8.11
N PHE A 51 -20.95 -21.14 -8.39
CA PHE A 51 -21.73 -22.03 -9.27
C PHE A 51 -21.91 -21.55 -10.72
N THR A 52 -21.17 -20.53 -11.17
CA THR A 52 -21.17 -20.05 -12.57
C THR A 52 -19.74 -19.94 -13.10
N ASN A 53 -19.61 -19.69 -14.41
CA ASN A 53 -18.35 -19.24 -15.03
C ASN A 53 -18.37 -17.74 -15.37
N THR A 54 -19.26 -16.96 -14.74
CA THR A 54 -19.38 -15.52 -14.94
C THR A 54 -18.37 -14.78 -14.05
N PRO A 55 -17.44 -13.98 -14.62
CA PRO A 55 -16.51 -13.17 -13.83
C PRO A 55 -17.26 -12.23 -12.88
N PHE A 56 -16.77 -12.11 -11.65
CA PHE A 56 -17.37 -11.22 -10.66
C PHE A 56 -17.07 -9.75 -11.00
N ASN A 57 -18.00 -8.88 -10.63
CA ASN A 57 -17.93 -7.43 -10.83
C ASN A 57 -18.60 -6.78 -9.62
N GLY A 58 -17.89 -5.92 -8.89
CA GLY A 58 -18.41 -5.25 -7.70
C GLY A 58 -17.33 -4.94 -6.66
N LYS A 59 -17.73 -4.26 -5.58
CA LYS A 59 -16.92 -4.14 -4.36
C LYS A 59 -16.95 -5.48 -3.61
N ILE A 60 -15.84 -5.86 -2.97
CA ILE A 60 -15.85 -6.90 -1.93
C ILE A 60 -15.45 -6.31 -0.59
N GLU A 61 -15.93 -6.92 0.48
CA GLU A 61 -15.49 -6.73 1.86
C GLU A 61 -15.42 -8.11 2.51
N THR A 62 -14.37 -8.39 3.27
CA THR A 62 -14.32 -9.53 4.19
C THR A 62 -13.91 -9.05 5.58
N TYR A 63 -14.26 -9.81 6.61
CA TYR A 63 -14.08 -9.42 8.01
C TYR A 63 -13.31 -10.50 8.78
N TRP A 64 -12.61 -10.08 9.83
CA TRP A 64 -12.01 -10.96 10.83
C TRP A 64 -13.10 -11.56 11.75
N PRO A 65 -12.82 -12.65 12.49
CA PRO A 65 -13.79 -13.26 13.40
C PRO A 65 -14.34 -12.31 14.47
N ASN A 66 -13.60 -11.25 14.82
CA ASN A 66 -14.03 -10.20 15.74
C ASN A 66 -14.93 -9.12 15.10
N GLY A 67 -15.23 -9.21 13.80
CA GLY A 67 -16.07 -8.26 13.06
C GLY A 67 -15.32 -7.07 12.44
N ASN A 68 -14.02 -6.89 12.70
CA ASN A 68 -13.24 -5.84 12.05
C ASN A 68 -13.04 -6.13 10.56
N LEU A 69 -13.04 -5.08 9.73
CA LEU A 69 -12.73 -5.20 8.30
C LEU A 69 -11.35 -5.85 8.13
N LYS A 70 -11.25 -6.82 7.24
CA LYS A 70 -10.03 -7.58 6.94
C LYS A 70 -9.42 -7.16 5.62
N GLU A 71 -10.26 -7.02 4.60
CA GLU A 71 -9.86 -6.53 3.28
C GLU A 71 -11.07 -5.96 2.53
N THR A 72 -10.81 -4.98 1.66
CA THR A 72 -11.79 -4.47 0.71
C THR A 72 -11.12 -4.04 -0.59
N GLY A 73 -11.88 -4.05 -1.68
CA GLY A 73 -11.42 -3.56 -2.97
C GLY A 73 -12.48 -3.73 -4.05
N ILE A 74 -12.17 -3.23 -5.25
CA ILE A 74 -13.02 -3.42 -6.42
C ILE A 74 -12.52 -4.61 -7.23
N ILE A 75 -13.45 -5.45 -7.68
CA ILE A 75 -13.23 -6.46 -8.71
C ILE A 75 -13.98 -6.00 -9.97
N LYS A 76 -13.27 -6.05 -11.10
CA LYS A 76 -13.81 -5.78 -12.42
C LYS A 76 -13.40 -6.90 -13.38
N ASP A 77 -14.36 -7.45 -14.11
CA ASP A 77 -14.16 -8.56 -15.06
C ASP A 77 -13.39 -9.75 -14.44
N GLY A 78 -13.70 -10.03 -13.17
CA GLY A 78 -13.07 -11.07 -12.35
C GLY A 78 -11.65 -10.74 -11.87
N LYS A 79 -11.15 -9.51 -12.03
CA LYS A 79 -9.80 -9.10 -11.63
C LYS A 79 -9.81 -7.98 -10.61
N LYS A 80 -8.79 -7.90 -9.75
CA LYS A 80 -8.57 -6.74 -8.87
C LYS A 80 -8.41 -5.46 -9.70
N ASP A 81 -9.10 -4.39 -9.29
CA ASP A 81 -9.05 -3.09 -9.96
C ASP A 81 -9.10 -1.96 -8.93
N LYS A 82 -8.46 -0.82 -9.23
CA LYS A 82 -8.34 0.36 -8.35
C LYS A 82 -7.72 0.01 -6.99
N LEU A 83 -8.11 0.76 -5.96
CA LEU A 83 -7.62 0.62 -4.58
C LEU A 83 -8.10 -0.70 -3.97
N TRP A 84 -7.16 -1.38 -3.32
CA TRP A 84 -7.35 -2.50 -2.42
C TRP A 84 -6.70 -2.18 -1.08
N GLU A 85 -7.41 -2.45 -0.01
CA GLU A 85 -6.98 -2.18 1.37
C GLU A 85 -7.10 -3.47 2.17
N TYR A 86 -6.09 -3.75 3.00
CA TYR A 86 -6.05 -4.90 3.88
C TYR A 86 -5.68 -4.42 5.28
N TYR A 87 -6.26 -5.04 6.30
CA TYR A 87 -6.14 -4.61 7.69
C TYR A 87 -5.77 -5.78 8.61
N TYR A 88 -5.06 -5.48 9.68
CA TYR A 88 -4.83 -6.40 10.79
C TYR A 88 -6.12 -6.63 11.60
N GLU A 89 -6.15 -7.69 12.40
CA GLU A 89 -7.32 -8.02 13.25
C GLU A 89 -7.66 -6.93 14.27
N ASN A 90 -6.69 -6.08 14.65
CA ASN A 90 -6.91 -4.90 15.49
C ASN A 90 -7.49 -3.68 14.73
N GLY A 91 -7.79 -3.80 13.43
CA GLY A 91 -8.34 -2.75 12.58
C GLY A 91 -7.29 -1.79 11.97
N ASN A 92 -6.01 -1.90 12.33
CA ASN A 92 -4.97 -1.06 11.73
C ASN A 92 -4.72 -1.46 10.26
N PRO A 93 -4.42 -0.50 9.36
CA PRO A 93 -3.95 -0.82 8.02
C PRO A 93 -2.77 -1.79 8.07
N LYS A 94 -2.81 -2.79 7.20
CA LYS A 94 -1.72 -3.75 6.96
C LYS A 94 -1.06 -3.45 5.63
N GLU A 95 -1.87 -3.21 4.60
CA GLU A 95 -1.41 -3.06 3.23
C GLU A 95 -2.42 -2.25 2.41
N VAL A 96 -1.91 -1.43 1.49
CA VAL A 96 -2.68 -0.62 0.55
C VAL A 96 -2.06 -0.84 -0.83
N GLU A 97 -2.85 -1.31 -1.80
CA GLU A 97 -2.41 -1.67 -3.15
C GLU A 97 -3.28 -1.00 -4.21
N PHE A 98 -2.67 -0.45 -5.26
CA PHE A 98 -3.39 -0.01 -6.46
C PHE A 98 -3.25 -1.05 -7.58
N PHE A 99 -4.38 -1.50 -8.11
CA PHE A 99 -4.48 -2.42 -9.23
C PHE A 99 -5.06 -1.77 -10.49
N THR A 100 -4.71 -2.32 -11.65
CA THR A 100 -5.40 -2.07 -12.92
C THR A 100 -5.47 -3.40 -13.68
N ASN A 101 -6.67 -3.86 -14.01
CA ASN A 101 -6.89 -5.14 -14.73
C ASN A 101 -6.13 -6.34 -14.11
N GLY A 102 -6.10 -6.44 -12.78
CA GLY A 102 -5.46 -7.53 -12.01
C GLY A 102 -3.95 -7.37 -11.78
N LEU A 103 -3.30 -6.33 -12.31
CA LEU A 103 -1.88 -6.07 -12.11
C LEU A 103 -1.67 -4.89 -11.16
N LEU A 104 -0.67 -4.98 -10.27
CA LEU A 104 -0.23 -3.84 -9.46
C LEU A 104 0.24 -2.69 -10.38
N ASN A 105 -0.34 -1.51 -10.18
CA ASN A 105 -0.14 -0.34 -11.02
C ASN A 105 -0.47 0.93 -10.23
N GLY A 106 0.56 1.62 -9.74
CA GLY A 106 0.45 2.70 -8.77
C GLY A 106 1.29 2.44 -7.52
N ILE A 107 0.86 2.99 -6.39
CA ILE A 107 1.55 2.83 -5.11
C ILE A 107 1.16 1.49 -4.45
N ARG A 108 2.12 0.91 -3.74
CA ARG A 108 1.91 -0.15 -2.75
C ARG A 108 2.55 0.29 -1.44
N GLU A 109 1.79 0.23 -0.36
CA GLU A 109 2.24 0.53 1.00
C GLU A 109 1.97 -0.66 1.90
N GLN A 110 2.90 -0.93 2.81
CA GLN A 110 2.78 -1.94 3.85
C GLN A 110 3.08 -1.31 5.20
N TYR A 111 2.44 -1.85 6.23
CA TYR A 111 2.46 -1.30 7.58
C TYR A 111 2.71 -2.41 8.60
N GLY A 112 3.34 -2.08 9.73
CA GLY A 112 3.38 -2.93 10.91
C GLY A 112 2.04 -2.94 11.65
N SER A 113 1.85 -3.90 12.56
CA SER A 113 0.58 -4.06 13.30
C SER A 113 0.21 -2.87 14.20
N GLY A 114 1.14 -1.98 14.51
CA GLY A 114 0.89 -0.70 15.18
C GLY A 114 0.56 0.47 14.25
N GLY A 115 0.44 0.25 12.93
CA GLY A 115 0.14 1.27 11.92
C GLY A 115 1.36 2.02 11.36
N GLN A 116 2.59 1.65 11.73
CA GLN A 116 3.82 2.24 11.20
C GLN A 116 4.04 1.80 9.75
N LEU A 117 4.23 2.73 8.82
CA LEU A 117 4.63 2.41 7.44
C LEU A 117 5.99 1.71 7.45
N ASN A 118 6.10 0.52 6.84
CA ASN A 118 7.37 -0.22 6.73
C ASN A 118 7.93 -0.26 5.29
N ILE A 119 7.08 -0.30 4.28
CA ILE A 119 7.49 -0.30 2.87
C ILE A 119 6.56 0.62 2.09
N ARG A 120 7.13 1.47 1.23
CA ARG A 120 6.39 2.14 0.15
C ARG A 120 7.12 1.90 -1.16
N ALA A 121 6.38 1.44 -2.16
CA ALA A 121 6.89 1.00 -3.45
C ALA A 121 5.99 1.48 -4.60
N THR A 122 6.57 1.81 -5.74
CA THR A 122 5.80 2.10 -6.97
C THR A 122 5.86 0.92 -7.93
N TYR A 123 4.70 0.54 -8.44
CA TYR A 123 4.51 -0.51 -9.44
C TYR A 123 3.95 0.04 -10.74
N LYS A 124 4.33 -0.59 -11.85
CA LYS A 124 3.73 -0.42 -13.16
C LYS A 124 3.63 -1.79 -13.84
N ASP A 125 2.45 -2.12 -14.37
CA ASP A 125 2.19 -3.36 -15.10
C ASP A 125 2.67 -4.63 -14.35
N GLY A 126 2.45 -4.66 -13.02
CA GLY A 126 2.84 -5.76 -12.12
C GLY A 126 4.32 -5.78 -11.69
N LYS A 127 5.14 -4.80 -12.11
CA LYS A 127 6.59 -4.75 -11.81
C LYS A 127 6.94 -3.48 -11.03
N LEU A 128 7.95 -3.56 -10.16
CA LEU A 128 8.50 -2.37 -9.51
C LEU A 128 9.06 -1.40 -10.56
N ASP A 129 8.56 -0.16 -10.57
CA ASP A 129 8.94 0.89 -11.51
C ASP A 129 8.73 2.25 -10.85
N GLY A 130 9.83 2.89 -10.44
CA GLY A 130 9.83 4.12 -9.64
C GLY A 130 10.37 3.92 -8.21
N PRO A 131 10.03 4.84 -7.29
CA PRO A 131 10.59 4.87 -5.94
C PRO A 131 10.30 3.63 -5.10
N TRP A 132 11.25 3.28 -4.26
CA TRP A 132 11.10 2.27 -3.22
C TRP A 132 11.82 2.71 -1.94
N ILE A 133 11.17 2.54 -0.79
CA ILE A 133 11.74 2.78 0.53
C ILE A 133 11.39 1.64 1.49
N TYR A 134 12.29 1.38 2.45
CA TYR A 134 12.05 0.56 3.63
C TYR A 134 12.36 1.37 4.90
N ILE A 135 11.39 1.38 5.80
CA ILE A 135 11.39 1.97 7.14
C ILE A 135 11.21 0.80 8.10
N ASP A 136 11.98 0.74 9.18
CA ASP A 136 11.76 -0.33 10.15
C ASP A 136 10.50 -0.04 11.00
N PRO A 137 9.56 -1.00 11.14
CA PRO A 137 8.29 -0.77 11.84
C PRO A 137 8.43 -0.66 13.37
N PHE A 138 9.56 -1.04 13.96
CA PHE A 138 9.78 -1.00 15.41
C PHE A 138 10.38 0.33 15.87
N ASP A 139 11.34 0.88 15.14
CA ASP A 139 12.03 2.13 15.49
C ASP A 139 11.60 3.35 14.65
N GLY A 140 11.00 3.14 13.48
CA GLY A 140 10.53 4.19 12.57
C GLY A 140 11.63 4.86 11.72
N TRP A 141 12.86 4.36 11.73
CA TRP A 141 13.96 4.89 10.93
C TRP A 141 13.91 4.42 9.48
N LEU A 142 14.29 5.30 8.54
CA LEU A 142 14.46 4.96 7.13
C LEU A 142 15.80 4.24 6.96
N TYR A 143 15.78 2.92 6.79
CA TYR A 143 17.00 2.13 6.59
C TYR A 143 17.44 2.06 5.12
N GLN A 144 16.50 2.09 4.16
CA GLN A 144 16.85 1.93 2.75
C GLN A 144 15.97 2.77 1.83
N LYS A 145 16.56 3.35 0.78
CA LYS A 145 15.83 3.94 -0.35
C LYS A 145 16.53 3.70 -1.67
N GLY A 146 15.75 3.66 -2.74
CA GLY A 146 16.28 3.56 -4.10
C GLY A 146 15.19 3.68 -5.17
N GLN A 147 15.53 3.27 -6.38
CA GLN A 147 14.63 3.25 -7.53
C GLN A 147 14.67 1.87 -8.19
N TYR A 148 13.53 1.46 -8.74
CA TYR A 148 13.40 0.32 -9.64
C TYR A 148 13.01 0.76 -11.04
N LYS A 149 13.38 -0.04 -12.04
CA LYS A 149 12.85 0.04 -13.40
C LYS A 149 12.58 -1.36 -13.94
N PHE A 150 11.36 -1.62 -14.39
CA PHE A 150 10.93 -2.93 -14.90
C PHE A 150 11.29 -4.12 -13.97
N GLY A 151 11.18 -3.93 -12.65
CA GLY A 151 11.50 -4.93 -11.63
C GLY A 151 12.97 -5.00 -11.20
N LYS A 152 13.86 -4.16 -11.76
CA LYS A 152 15.30 -4.20 -11.48
C LYS A 152 15.79 -2.92 -10.80
N LYS A 153 16.73 -3.04 -9.84
CA LYS A 153 17.36 -1.87 -9.20
C LYS A 153 18.01 -0.96 -10.25
N THR A 154 17.84 0.35 -10.09
CA THR A 154 18.44 1.37 -10.95
C THR A 154 18.81 2.62 -10.15
N GLY A 155 19.75 3.41 -10.66
CA GLY A 155 20.22 4.64 -10.02
C GLY A 155 20.93 4.39 -8.68
N THR A 156 20.98 5.43 -7.86
CA THR A 156 21.59 5.37 -6.52
C THR A 156 20.63 4.76 -5.51
N TRP A 157 21.11 3.72 -4.85
CA TRP A 157 20.55 3.13 -3.65
C TRP A 157 21.31 3.66 -2.44
N THR A 158 20.59 4.01 -1.38
CA THR A 158 21.17 4.52 -0.12
C THR A 158 20.68 3.68 1.04
N PHE A 159 21.62 3.28 1.88
CA PHE A 159 21.42 2.50 3.09
C PHE A 159 21.86 3.36 4.28
N PHE A 160 21.08 3.31 5.36
CA PHE A 160 21.27 4.16 6.52
C PHE A 160 21.46 3.34 7.79
N THR A 161 22.24 3.87 8.72
CA THR A 161 22.41 3.34 10.07
C THR A 161 21.14 3.54 10.90
N ILE A 162 21.09 2.91 12.07
CA ILE A 162 20.03 3.10 13.09
C ILE A 162 19.92 4.56 13.60
N PHE A 163 20.88 5.42 13.26
CA PHE A 163 20.89 6.85 13.59
C PHE A 163 20.49 7.75 12.40
N GLY A 164 20.13 7.16 11.26
CA GLY A 164 19.76 7.87 10.03
C GLY A 164 20.93 8.43 9.21
N GLU A 165 22.17 8.07 9.57
CA GLU A 165 23.38 8.44 8.83
C GLU A 165 23.56 7.52 7.62
N ILE A 166 24.21 7.99 6.55
CA ILE A 166 24.48 7.12 5.39
C ILE A 166 25.55 6.10 5.79
N GLU A 167 25.17 4.83 5.85
CA GLU A 167 26.09 3.70 6.00
C GLU A 167 26.77 3.40 4.66
N LYS A 168 25.96 3.35 3.60
CA LYS A 168 26.39 2.90 2.28
C LYS A 168 25.59 3.55 1.15
N THR A 169 26.25 3.76 0.01
CA THR A 169 25.58 3.96 -1.28
C THR A 169 25.98 2.90 -2.29
N GLU A 170 25.08 2.55 -3.19
CA GLU A 170 25.33 1.64 -4.31
C GLU A 170 24.74 2.22 -5.59
N MET A 171 25.45 2.15 -6.72
CA MET A 171 24.93 2.53 -8.02
C MET A 171 24.59 1.30 -8.85
N TRP A 172 23.35 1.28 -9.34
CA TRP A 172 22.76 0.16 -10.07
C TRP A 172 22.33 0.59 -11.48
N GLN A 173 22.57 -0.26 -12.48
CA GLN A 173 22.05 -0.10 -13.82
C GLN A 173 21.43 -1.42 -14.28
N ASN A 174 20.15 -1.41 -14.63
CA ASN A 174 19.41 -2.59 -15.12
C ASN A 174 19.54 -3.83 -14.20
N GLY A 175 19.61 -3.63 -12.87
CA GLY A 175 19.76 -4.69 -11.89
C GLY A 175 21.20 -5.20 -11.68
N VAL A 176 22.20 -4.58 -12.31
CA VAL A 176 23.63 -4.85 -12.07
C VAL A 176 24.20 -3.71 -11.23
N LYS A 177 24.83 -4.03 -10.10
CA LYS A 177 25.61 -3.06 -9.32
C LYS A 177 26.96 -2.85 -9.99
N PHE A 178 27.36 -1.59 -10.19
CA PHE A 178 28.63 -1.24 -10.84
C PHE A 178 29.53 -0.32 -9.98
N PHE A 179 29.01 0.21 -8.87
CA PHE A 179 29.77 0.97 -7.89
C PHE A 179 29.13 0.84 -6.51
N ASP A 180 29.93 0.86 -5.45
CA ASP A 180 29.48 1.12 -4.10
C ASP A 180 30.50 1.89 -3.26
N SER A 181 29.99 2.62 -2.26
CA SER A 181 30.77 3.36 -1.28
C SER A 181 30.21 3.08 0.11
N SER A 182 31.04 2.58 1.02
CA SER A 182 30.72 2.44 2.45
C SER A 182 31.49 3.48 3.26
N ASN A 183 30.84 4.10 4.24
CA ASN A 183 31.56 4.87 5.25
C ASN A 183 32.27 3.89 6.18
N SER A 184 33.60 3.90 6.19
CA SER A 184 34.44 2.95 6.95
C SER A 184 34.65 3.36 8.41
N GLU A 185 33.72 4.14 8.99
CA GLU A 185 33.80 4.71 10.34
C GLU A 185 32.63 4.24 11.21
N SER A 186 32.41 2.93 11.26
CA SER A 186 31.51 2.25 12.20
C SER A 186 32.23 1.09 12.90
N SER A 187 33.31 1.44 13.61
CA SER A 187 34.09 0.57 14.52
C SER A 187 33.98 1.05 15.95
#